data_AF-A0A836W4W7-F1
#
_entry.id   AF-A0A836W4W7-F1
#
_cell.length_a   1.000
_cell.length_b   1.000
_cell.length_c   1.000
_cell.angle_alpha   90.00
_cell.angle_beta   90.00
_cell.angle_gamma   90.00
#
_symmetry.space_group_name_H-M   'P 1'
#
loop_
_entity.id
_entity.type
_entity.pdbx_description
1 polymer ?
#
loop_
_entity_poly.entity_id
_entity_poly.type
_entity_poly.pdbx_seq_one_letter_code
_entity_poly.pdbx_strand_id
1 'polypeptide(L)'
;QQNNLHFIDLGEEWLDFSGLPFVSSFWCGHELMMNLYDVERVQASFAFGEERKQAICEEFAKKHPLPVSDCLVLLDQHIDFNFGEEQQEGLKELYRYAFYLGFIDHIPDLHFWPGD
;
A
#
# COMPACT_ATOMS: atom_id res chain seq x y z
N GLN A 1 11.70 -13.60 -33.04
CA GLN A 1 12.46 -13.74 -31.80
C GLN A 1 11.49 -13.44 -30.66
N GLN A 2 11.21 -14.43 -29.81
CA GLN A 2 10.36 -14.23 -28.62
C GLN A 2 11.22 -13.54 -27.57
N ASN A 3 10.86 -12.32 -27.18
CA ASN A 3 11.51 -11.62 -26.08
C ASN A 3 11.16 -12.37 -24.79
N ASN A 4 12.12 -13.09 -24.21
CA ASN A 4 11.95 -13.80 -22.94
C ASN A 4 12.16 -12.81 -21.79
N LEU A 5 11.23 -11.86 -21.65
CA LEU A 5 11.21 -10.94 -20.52
C LEU A 5 10.71 -11.71 -19.30
N HIS A 6 11.56 -11.77 -18.27
CA HIS A 6 11.22 -12.32 -16.97
C HIS A 6 10.77 -11.14 -16.08
N PHE A 7 9.54 -11.21 -15.59
CA PHE A 7 8.99 -10.27 -14.62
C PHE A 7 9.02 -10.93 -13.24
N ILE A 8 9.48 -10.18 -12.25
CA ILE A 8 9.53 -10.61 -10.85
C ILE A 8 8.60 -9.69 -10.07
N ASP A 9 7.65 -10.25 -9.35
CA ASP A 9 6.80 -9.52 -8.42
C ASP A 9 7.48 -9.43 -7.05
N LEU A 10 7.90 -8.23 -6.66
CA LEU A 10 8.61 -8.03 -5.40
C LEU A 10 7.73 -8.25 -4.17
N GLY A 11 6.41 -8.11 -4.31
CA GLY A 11 5.47 -8.43 -3.24
C GLY A 11 5.36 -9.94 -3.03
N GLU A 12 5.32 -10.71 -4.12
CA GLU A 12 5.34 -12.18 -4.07
C GLU A 12 6.66 -12.71 -3.50
N GLU A 13 7.81 -12.22 -3.98
CA GLU A 13 9.12 -12.63 -3.46
C GLU A 13 9.30 -12.26 -1.97
N TRP A 14 8.76 -11.12 -1.55
CA TRP A 14 8.76 -10.74 -0.13
C TRP A 14 7.90 -11.67 0.71
N LEU A 15 6.71 -12.03 0.22
CA LEU A 15 5.81 -12.95 0.90
C LEU A 15 6.46 -14.33 1.04
N ASP A 16 7.07 -14.85 -0.02
CA ASP A 16 7.79 -16.13 -0.02
C ASP A 16 8.98 -16.12 0.95
N PHE A 17 9.68 -14.99 1.04
CA PHE A 17 10.85 -14.83 1.90
C PHE A 17 10.49 -14.66 3.39
N SER A 18 9.51 -13.81 3.69
CA SER A 18 9.21 -13.36 5.06
C SER A 18 7.96 -14.02 5.67
N GLY A 19 7.07 -14.54 4.84
CA GLY A 19 5.73 -14.97 5.24
C GLY A 19 4.79 -13.82 5.60
N LEU A 20 5.16 -12.57 5.34
CA LEU A 20 4.40 -11.36 5.73
C LEU A 20 4.01 -10.54 4.49
N PRO A 21 2.90 -9.78 4.54
CA PRO A 21 2.54 -8.88 3.45
C PRO A 21 3.56 -7.75 3.28
N PHE A 22 3.76 -7.32 2.03
CA PHE A 22 4.62 -6.20 1.70
C PHE A 22 3.84 -4.88 1.72
N VAL A 23 4.26 -3.92 2.56
CA VAL A 23 3.67 -2.57 2.59
C VAL A 23 4.53 -1.62 1.77
N SER A 24 4.08 -1.34 0.55
CA SER A 24 4.77 -0.43 -0.38
C SER A 24 4.58 1.06 -0.03
N SER A 25 3.43 1.41 0.55
CA SER A 25 3.11 2.77 0.98
C SER A 25 2.03 2.76 2.06
N PHE A 26 2.03 3.78 2.90
CA PHE A 26 1.02 4.01 3.94
C PHE A 26 0.91 5.51 4.23
N TRP A 27 -0.21 5.93 4.83
CA TRP A 27 -0.41 7.32 5.27
C TRP A 27 0.20 7.53 6.64
N CYS A 28 1.02 8.57 6.77
CA CYS A 28 1.59 9.00 8.03
C CYS A 28 1.55 10.52 8.15
N GLY A 29 1.46 11.02 9.39
CA GLY A 29 1.56 12.44 9.67
C GLY A 29 2.23 12.69 11.00
N HIS A 30 2.65 13.93 11.22
CA HIS A 30 3.31 14.33 12.45
C HIS A 30 2.30 14.32 13.61
N GLU A 31 2.62 13.63 14.71
CA GLU A 31 1.72 13.43 15.85
C GLU A 31 1.13 14.75 16.40
N LEU A 32 1.95 15.81 16.45
CA LEU A 32 1.52 17.13 16.94
C LEU A 32 0.70 17.95 15.94
N MET A 33 0.56 17.49 14.70
CA MET A 33 -0.16 18.19 13.62
C MET A 33 -1.42 17.47 13.18
N MET A 34 -1.63 16.23 13.61
CA MET A 34 -2.83 15.46 13.28
C MET A 34 -3.70 15.24 14.50
N ASN A 35 -5.00 15.14 14.24
CA ASN A 35 -5.98 14.70 15.22
C ASN A 35 -6.93 13.67 14.57
N LEU A 36 -7.83 13.11 15.38
CA LEU A 36 -8.75 12.07 14.93
C LEU A 36 -9.66 12.53 13.77
N TYR A 37 -10.07 13.80 13.74
CA TYR A 37 -10.89 14.33 12.65
C TYR A 37 -10.15 14.32 11.30
N ASP A 38 -8.83 14.57 11.30
CA ASP A 38 -8.04 14.46 10.07
C ASP A 38 -7.97 13.01 9.57
N VAL A 39 -7.82 12.05 10.48
CA VAL A 39 -7.82 10.61 10.16
C VAL A 39 -9.16 10.17 9.59
N GLU A 40 -10.27 10.52 10.25
CA GLU A 40 -11.63 10.23 9.80
C GLU A 40 -11.89 10.80 8.39
N ARG A 41 -11.35 11.99 8.08
CA ARG A 41 -11.49 12.58 6.75
C ARG A 41 -10.76 11.80 5.67
N VAL A 42 -9.56 11.29 5.95
CA VAL A 42 -8.84 10.44 4.98
C VAL A 42 -9.59 9.13 4.77
N GLN A 43 -10.07 8.49 5.84
CA GLN A 43 -10.86 7.26 5.77
C GLN A 43 -12.17 7.45 5.00
N ALA A 44 -12.90 8.55 5.26
CA ALA A 44 -14.12 8.88 4.53
C ALA A 44 -13.84 9.14 3.04
N SER A 45 -12.71 9.78 2.70
CA SER A 45 -12.30 9.96 1.31
C SER A 45 -11.96 8.63 0.62
N PHE A 46 -11.32 7.70 1.33
CA PHE A 46 -11.04 6.36 0.83
C PHE A 46 -12.35 5.59 0.56
N ALA A 47 -13.26 5.54 1.53
CA ALA A 47 -14.56 4.89 1.38
C ALA A 47 -15.38 5.48 0.22
N PHE A 48 -15.38 6.80 0.06
CA PHE A 48 -16.03 7.46 -1.07
C PHE A 48 -15.45 7.04 -2.42
N GLY A 49 -14.13 6.85 -2.49
CA GLY A 49 -13.41 6.36 -3.66
C GLY A 49 -13.73 4.90 -3.96
N GLU A 50 -13.77 4.04 -2.94
CA GLU A 50 -14.10 2.62 -3.07
C GLU A 50 -15.48 2.41 -3.71
N GLU A 51 -16.49 3.17 -3.30
CA GLU A 51 -17.84 3.15 -3.89
C GLU A 51 -17.87 3.60 -5.36
N ARG A 52 -16.81 4.26 -5.84
CA ARG A 52 -16.73 4.93 -7.15
C ARG A 52 -15.58 4.42 -8.01
N LYS A 53 -14.98 3.27 -7.67
CA LYS A 53 -13.85 2.68 -8.41
C LYS A 53 -14.07 2.62 -9.92
N GLN A 54 -15.26 2.21 -10.35
CA GLN A 54 -15.64 2.18 -11.78
C GLN A 54 -15.45 3.54 -12.45
N ALA A 55 -16.04 4.60 -11.88
CA ALA A 55 -15.95 5.95 -12.44
C ALA A 55 -14.51 6.49 -12.42
N ILE A 56 -13.75 6.16 -11.37
CA ILE A 56 -12.33 6.52 -11.27
C ILE A 56 -11.52 5.88 -12.40
N CYS A 57 -11.70 4.57 -12.63
CA CYS A 57 -11.00 3.85 -13.70
C CYS A 57 -11.44 4.34 -15.10
N GLU A 58 -12.71 4.69 -15.31
CA GLU A 58 -13.19 5.30 -16.56
C GLU A 58 -12.53 6.65 -16.84
N GLU A 59 -12.43 7.53 -15.84
CA GLU A 59 -11.74 8.82 -15.98
C GLU A 59 -10.23 8.65 -16.18
N PHE A 60 -9.62 7.66 -15.52
CA PHE A 60 -8.21 7.33 -15.68
C PHE A 60 -7.89 6.84 -17.10
N ALA A 61 -8.69 5.90 -17.61
CA ALA A 61 -8.50 5.31 -18.95
C ALA A 61 -8.64 6.33 -20.09
N LYS A 62 -9.34 7.44 -19.89
CA LYS A 62 -9.40 8.54 -20.87
C LYS A 62 -8.05 9.23 -21.10
N LYS A 63 -7.16 9.19 -20.12
CA LYS A 63 -5.87 9.91 -20.11
C LYS A 63 -4.66 8.98 -20.18
N HIS A 64 -4.85 7.69 -19.95
CA HIS A 64 -3.77 6.71 -19.82
C HIS A 64 -4.06 5.46 -20.67
N PRO A 65 -3.04 4.80 -21.23
CA PRO A 65 -3.19 3.58 -22.04
C PRO A 65 -3.40 2.34 -21.16
N LEU A 66 -4.32 2.39 -20.20
CA LEU A 66 -4.71 1.27 -19.36
C LEU A 66 -6.23 1.06 -19.50
N PRO A 67 -6.68 -0.10 -19.99
CA PRO A 67 -8.11 -0.41 -20.06
C PRO A 67 -8.78 -0.33 -18.68
N VAL A 68 -10.06 0.06 -18.66
CA VAL A 68 -10.85 0.15 -17.43
C VAL A 68 -10.88 -1.19 -16.68
N SER A 69 -10.99 -2.31 -17.40
CA SER A 69 -10.94 -3.66 -16.82
C SER A 69 -9.65 -3.93 -16.07
N ASP A 70 -8.52 -3.52 -16.63
CA ASP A 70 -7.20 -3.81 -16.10
C ASP A 70 -6.90 -2.92 -14.89
N CYS A 71 -7.40 -1.67 -14.92
CA CYS A 71 -7.41 -0.76 -13.77
C CYS A 71 -8.20 -1.35 -12.59
N LEU A 72 -9.38 -1.92 -12.84
CA LEU A 72 -10.17 -2.56 -11.79
C LEU A 72 -9.49 -3.80 -11.24
N VAL A 73 -8.93 -4.66 -12.10
CA VAL A 73 -8.15 -5.83 -11.65
C VAL A 73 -6.99 -5.40 -10.77
N LEU A 74 -6.25 -4.35 -11.15
CA LEU A 74 -5.18 -3.80 -10.33
C LEU A 74 -5.67 -3.39 -8.93
N LEU A 75 -6.75 -2.61 -8.87
CA LEU A 75 -7.27 -2.07 -7.61
C LEU A 75 -7.94 -3.13 -6.73
N ASP A 76 -8.55 -4.16 -7.31
CA ASP A 76 -9.33 -5.17 -6.57
C ASP A 76 -8.54 -6.43 -6.25
N GLN A 77 -7.49 -6.75 -7.02
CA GLN A 77 -6.79 -8.04 -6.92
C GLN A 77 -5.30 -7.91 -6.63
N HIS A 78 -4.66 -6.82 -7.05
CA HIS A 78 -3.21 -6.68 -6.91
C HIS A 78 -2.80 -5.66 -5.83
N ILE A 79 -3.72 -4.83 -5.37
CA ILE A 79 -3.47 -3.86 -4.29
C ILE A 79 -4.39 -4.19 -3.12
N ASP A 80 -3.78 -4.50 -1.98
CA ASP A 80 -4.48 -4.56 -0.69
C ASP A 80 -4.34 -3.20 0.00
N PHE A 81 -5.47 -2.53 0.21
CA PHE A 81 -5.53 -1.24 0.92
C PHE A 81 -5.74 -1.40 2.44
N ASN A 82 -5.90 -2.63 2.94
CA ASN A 82 -6.01 -2.86 4.38
C ASN A 82 -4.67 -2.63 5.07
N PHE A 83 -4.72 -2.14 6.30
CA PHE A 83 -3.53 -1.87 7.10
C PHE A 83 -3.73 -2.32 8.55
N GLY A 84 -3.96 -3.63 8.71
CA GLY A 84 -4.17 -4.29 10.00
C GLY A 84 -2.87 -4.79 10.63
N GLU A 85 -3.00 -5.70 11.60
CA GLU A 85 -1.85 -6.23 12.36
C GLU A 85 -0.81 -6.92 11.46
N GLU A 86 -1.23 -7.72 10.48
CA GLU A 86 -0.31 -8.42 9.57
C GLU A 86 0.48 -7.44 8.69
N GLN A 87 -0.16 -6.41 8.14
CA GLN A 87 0.52 -5.36 7.37
C GLN A 87 1.46 -4.53 8.26
N GLN A 88 1.07 -4.24 9.50
CA GLN A 88 1.95 -3.55 10.45
C GLN A 88 3.18 -4.39 10.80
N GLU A 89 3.05 -5.71 10.98
CA GLU A 89 4.19 -6.59 11.22
C GLU A 89 5.08 -6.72 9.98
N GLY A 90 4.50 -6.83 8.79
CA GLY A 90 5.26 -6.80 7.52
C GLY A 90 6.08 -5.51 7.36
N LEU A 91 5.49 -4.36 7.69
CA LEU A 91 6.20 -3.07 7.69
C LEU A 91 7.33 -3.02 8.72
N LYS A 92 7.09 -3.50 9.95
CA LYS A 92 8.12 -3.56 11.00
C LYS A 92 9.27 -4.48 10.58
N GLU A 93 8.97 -5.60 9.94
CA GLU A 93 9.98 -6.53 9.44
C GLU A 93 10.84 -5.90 8.34
N LEU A 94 10.21 -5.17 7.41
CA LEU A 94 10.94 -4.38 6.41
C LEU A 94 11.92 -3.39 7.06
N TYR A 95 11.50 -2.67 8.11
CA TYR A 95 12.40 -1.76 8.83
C TYR A 95 13.51 -2.48 9.59
N ARG A 96 13.26 -3.67 10.14
CA ARG A 96 14.32 -4.50 10.76
C ARG A 96 15.39 -4.87 9.74
N TYR A 97 15.00 -5.31 8.54
CA TYR A 97 15.95 -5.58 7.45
C TYR A 97 16.67 -4.31 6.99
N ALA A 98 15.95 -3.21 6.79
CA ALA A 98 16.54 -1.94 6.39
C ALA A 98 17.61 -1.47 7.38
N PHE A 99 17.35 -1.60 8.69
CA PHE A 99 18.31 -1.30 9.74
C PHE A 99 19.50 -2.27 9.73
N TYR A 100 19.24 -3.58 9.68
CA TYR A 100 20.30 -4.60 9.65
C TYR A 100 21.25 -4.44 8.46
N LEU A 101 20.73 -4.04 7.30
CA LEU A 101 21.49 -3.79 6.07
C LEU A 101 22.14 -2.39 6.03
N GLY A 102 21.88 -1.53 7.02
CA GLY A 102 22.46 -0.18 7.10
C GLY A 102 21.82 0.86 6.16
N PHE A 103 20.59 0.63 5.70
CA PHE A 103 19.83 1.63 4.93
C PHE A 103 19.22 2.73 5.80
N ILE A 104 19.02 2.46 7.10
CA ILE A 104 18.53 3.42 8.09
C ILE A 104 19.36 3.32 9.37
N ASP A 105 19.55 4.44 10.06
CA ASP A 105 20.38 4.52 11.27
C ASP A 105 19.69 3.97 12.53
N HIS A 106 18.35 3.86 12.50
CA HIS A 106 17.54 3.30 13.58
C HIS A 106 16.19 2.82 13.02
N ILE A 107 15.56 1.89 13.73
CA ILE A 107 14.18 1.46 13.44
C ILE A 107 13.23 2.56 13.93
N PRO A 108 12.32 3.08 13.10
CA PRO A 108 11.38 4.11 13.51
C PRO A 108 10.38 3.56 14.54
N ASP A 109 10.04 4.39 15.52
CA ASP A 109 8.94 4.11 16.44
C ASP A 109 7.62 4.54 15.80
N LEU A 110 6.74 3.57 15.52
CA LEU A 110 5.49 3.79 14.80
C LEU A 110 4.30 3.79 15.76
N HIS A 111 3.58 4.90 15.75
CA HIS A 111 2.36 5.09 16.52
C HIS A 111 1.18 5.03 15.57
N PHE A 112 0.32 4.03 15.74
CA PHE A 112 -0.86 3.86 14.91
C PHE A 112 -2.06 4.48 15.61
N TRP A 113 -2.84 5.27 14.86
CA TRP A 113 -4.13 5.73 15.34
C TRP A 113 -5.05 4.51 15.51
N PRO A 114 -5.84 4.45 16.60
CA PRO A 114 -6.83 3.39 16.74
C PRO A 114 -7.78 3.45 15.54
N GLY A 115 -7.82 2.36 14.77
CA GLY A 115 -8.91 2.08 13.83
C GLY A 115 -9.95 1.22 14.52
N ASP A 116 -11.20 1.33 14.08
CA ASP A 116 -12.26 0.37 14.45
C ASP A 116 -11.95 -1.05 13.93
#